data_AF-A0A4D7H660-F1
#
_entry.id   AF-A0A4D7H660-F1
#
_cell.length_a   1.000
_cell.length_b   1.000
_cell.length_c   1.000
_cell.angle_alpha   90.00
_cell.angle_beta   90.00
_cell.angle_gamma   90.00
#
_symmetry.space_group_name_H-M   'P 1'
#
loop_
_entity.id
_entity.type
_entity.pdbx_description
1 polymer ?
#
loop_
_entity_poly.entity_id
_entity_poly.type
_entity_poly.pdbx_seq_one_letter_code
_entity_poly.pdbx_strand_id
1 'polypeptide(L)'
;MADDRAEPSDESAWKSTAPVGSSAETDDTGESPDTSDAEPFADRSEDRPQSADGDATAESTLDALTTRLDGLDERVDGVQSDVDEKIGDVRDRVVQVKRETDAKAPLDHEHPEIRQAVAEASADVEALERRVESLSADLDSELAERVETAEERLTTLARVTVDLRDRVQRAEAAIAADRELDEFLESAHRNGVSGGVCADCGETVHLGLLSSPTCPHCGARFDGVTPPGWPFGSATLTTDAASTAEDDPTGLTNFDV
;
A
#
# COMPACT_ATOMS: atom_id res chain seq x y z
N MET A 1 22.39 -36.14 -3.60
CA MET A 1 22.37 -35.37 -2.35
C MET A 1 21.41 -34.22 -2.55
N ALA A 2 20.13 -34.54 -2.36
CA ALA A 2 19.00 -33.61 -2.41
C ALA A 2 18.05 -34.19 -1.37
N ASP A 3 18.03 -33.55 -0.20
CA ASP A 3 17.18 -33.87 0.94
C ASP A 3 16.25 -32.66 1.18
N ASP A 4 15.19 -32.93 1.94
CA ASP A 4 14.09 -32.05 2.39
C ASP A 4 12.98 -31.81 1.36
N ARG A 5 11.79 -32.44 1.40
CA ARG A 5 10.91 -32.88 2.51
C ARG A 5 10.44 -31.75 3.44
N ALA A 6 9.36 -31.07 3.06
CA ALA A 6 8.18 -30.86 3.92
C ALA A 6 7.04 -30.20 3.11
N GLU A 7 5.94 -30.92 2.95
CA GLU A 7 4.59 -30.40 2.71
C GLU A 7 3.97 -29.92 4.05
N PRO A 8 2.72 -29.45 4.10
CA PRO A 8 2.16 -28.25 3.48
C PRO A 8 1.65 -27.27 4.56
N SER A 9 1.58 -25.99 4.24
CA SER A 9 1.01 -24.96 5.12
C SER A 9 -0.51 -25.07 5.13
N ASP A 10 -1.07 -25.66 6.19
CA ASP A 10 -2.45 -25.46 6.61
C ASP A 10 -2.63 -24.00 7.07
N GLU A 11 -2.76 -23.07 6.11
CA GLU A 11 -3.33 -21.75 6.39
C GLU A 11 -4.85 -21.92 6.54
N SER A 12 -5.21 -22.40 7.73
CA SER A 12 -6.53 -22.26 8.32
C SER A 12 -6.87 -20.77 8.36
N ALA A 13 -7.60 -20.33 7.33
CA ALA A 13 -8.25 -19.05 7.30
C ALA A 13 -9.28 -19.00 8.45
N TRP A 14 -8.84 -18.46 9.58
CA TRP A 14 -9.67 -17.95 10.66
C TRP A 14 -10.45 -16.75 10.10
N LYS A 15 -11.48 -17.03 9.29
CA LYS A 15 -12.55 -16.08 9.04
C LYS A 15 -13.25 -15.85 10.36
N SER A 16 -12.80 -14.78 10.99
CA SER A 16 -13.49 -13.95 11.98
C SER A 16 -15.01 -14.09 11.87
N THR A 17 -15.57 -14.91 12.76
CA THR A 17 -17.01 -14.95 13.03
C THR A 17 -17.26 -14.18 14.33
N ALA A 18 -17.61 -12.91 14.20
CA ALA A 18 -18.47 -12.14 15.11
C ALA A 18 -18.69 -10.75 14.47
N PRO A 19 -19.90 -10.17 14.53
CA PRO A 19 -20.56 -9.90 15.79
C PRO A 19 -21.61 -10.96 16.11
N VAL A 20 -21.43 -11.63 17.25
CA VAL A 20 -22.56 -12.22 17.98
C VAL A 20 -23.45 -11.05 18.41
N GLY A 21 -24.54 -10.84 17.69
CA GLY A 21 -25.65 -10.08 18.22
C GLY A 21 -26.17 -10.83 19.44
N SER A 22 -25.79 -10.39 20.63
CA SER A 22 -26.44 -10.80 21.88
C SER A 22 -27.75 -10.03 21.98
N SER A 23 -28.69 -10.37 21.10
CA SER A 23 -30.11 -10.27 21.40
C SER A 23 -30.48 -11.60 22.04
N ALA A 24 -30.19 -11.74 23.34
CA ALA A 24 -30.89 -12.73 24.14
C ALA A 24 -32.31 -12.19 24.33
N GLU A 25 -33.11 -12.34 23.29
CA GLU A 25 -34.56 -12.32 23.37
C GLU A 25 -34.90 -13.51 24.27
N THR A 26 -35.19 -13.22 25.54
CA THR A 26 -35.89 -14.18 26.37
C THR A 26 -37.26 -14.35 25.73
N ASP A 27 -37.47 -15.49 25.08
CA ASP A 27 -38.80 -16.05 24.83
C ASP A 27 -39.48 -16.21 26.20
N ASP A 28 -40.12 -15.12 26.62
CA ASP A 28 -41.22 -15.12 27.58
C ASP A 28 -42.39 -15.81 26.87
N THR A 29 -42.37 -17.13 26.81
CA THR A 29 -43.59 -17.91 26.63
C THR A 29 -44.37 -17.85 27.94
N GLY A 30 -44.88 -16.64 28.23
CA GLY A 30 -46.08 -16.46 29.01
C GLY A 30 -47.19 -17.21 28.29
N GLU A 31 -47.35 -18.48 28.66
CA GLU A 31 -48.49 -19.31 28.31
C GLU A 31 -49.71 -18.66 28.98
N SER A 32 -50.26 -17.66 28.28
CA SER A 32 -51.53 -17.04 28.60
C SER A 32 -52.58 -18.14 28.46
N PRO A 33 -53.37 -18.47 29.49
CA PRO A 33 -54.53 -19.31 29.27
C PRO A 33 -55.47 -18.57 28.31
N ASP A 34 -55.69 -19.20 27.15
CA ASP A 34 -56.69 -18.89 26.15
C ASP A 34 -58.03 -18.50 26.81
N THR A 35 -58.31 -17.20 26.84
CA THR A 35 -59.65 -16.67 27.13
C THR A 35 -60.22 -16.10 25.84
N SER A 36 -60.63 -16.96 24.89
CA SER A 36 -61.34 -16.52 23.67
C SER A 36 -62.06 -17.68 22.96
N ASP A 37 -63.09 -18.24 23.59
CA ASP A 37 -64.27 -18.74 22.87
C ASP A 37 -65.46 -17.88 23.28
N ALA A 38 -65.55 -16.71 22.65
CA ALA A 38 -66.71 -15.84 22.69
C ALA A 38 -67.68 -16.27 21.59
N GLU A 39 -68.63 -17.13 21.93
CA GLU A 39 -69.78 -17.43 21.08
C GLU A 39 -70.83 -16.30 21.17
N PRO A 40 -71.54 -15.99 20.07
CA PRO A 40 -72.40 -14.82 19.96
C PRO A 40 -73.72 -15.01 20.71
N PHE A 41 -74.01 -14.15 21.69
CA PHE A 41 -75.35 -14.02 22.25
C PHE A 41 -76.27 -13.33 21.23
N ALA A 42 -76.92 -14.14 20.40
CA ALA A 42 -78.04 -13.72 19.57
C ALA A 42 -79.32 -14.48 19.98
N ASP A 43 -80.31 -13.68 20.39
CA ASP A 43 -81.76 -13.90 20.43
C ASP A 43 -82.30 -15.33 20.66
N ARG A 44 -82.85 -15.55 21.86
CA ARG A 44 -83.99 -16.46 22.01
C ARG A 44 -85.06 -15.85 22.90
N SER A 45 -85.89 -15.07 22.22
CA SER A 45 -87.24 -14.73 22.64
C SER A 45 -88.07 -16.00 22.93
N GLU A 46 -88.88 -15.93 23.99
CA GLU A 46 -90.07 -16.76 24.27
C GLU A 46 -89.86 -18.21 24.76
N ASP A 47 -90.00 -18.43 26.07
CA ASP A 47 -91.23 -19.02 26.62
C ASP A 47 -91.22 -18.91 28.17
N ARG A 48 -92.25 -18.30 28.75
CA ARG A 48 -92.38 -18.09 30.20
C ARG A 48 -93.47 -19.01 30.76
N PRO A 49 -93.13 -20.13 31.41
CA PRO A 49 -94.06 -20.78 32.30
C PRO A 49 -94.08 -20.03 33.63
N GLN A 50 -95.17 -19.28 33.83
CA GLN A 50 -95.64 -18.94 35.18
C GLN A 50 -96.10 -20.24 35.84
N SER A 51 -95.31 -20.73 36.81
CA SER A 51 -95.76 -21.74 37.75
C SER A 51 -95.34 -21.31 39.15
N ALA A 52 -96.35 -21.11 39.99
CA ALA A 52 -96.23 -20.78 41.40
C ALA A 52 -95.84 -22.03 42.20
N ASP A 53 -94.60 -22.50 42.01
CA ASP A 53 -93.85 -23.46 42.86
C ASP A 53 -92.35 -23.07 42.85
N GLY A 54 -92.08 -21.76 42.83
CA GLY A 54 -90.75 -21.18 42.61
C GLY A 54 -89.89 -21.00 43.86
N ASP A 55 -90.44 -21.23 45.05
CA ASP A 55 -89.73 -21.05 46.32
C ASP A 55 -88.78 -22.24 46.56
N ALA A 56 -89.32 -23.47 46.57
CA ALA A 56 -88.52 -24.68 46.81
C ALA A 56 -87.46 -24.99 45.73
N THR A 57 -87.65 -24.53 44.48
CA THR A 57 -86.69 -24.72 43.38
C THR A 57 -85.63 -23.62 43.31
N ALA A 58 -85.99 -22.38 43.66
CA ALA A 58 -85.01 -21.31 43.84
C ALA A 58 -84.15 -21.55 45.08
N GLU A 59 -84.74 -21.99 46.19
CA GLU A 59 -84.02 -22.40 47.41
C GLU A 59 -83.03 -23.54 47.11
N SER A 60 -83.45 -24.61 46.44
CA SER A 60 -82.55 -25.70 46.04
C SER A 60 -81.42 -25.25 45.10
N THR A 61 -81.66 -24.26 44.25
CA THR A 61 -80.63 -23.70 43.35
C THR A 61 -79.66 -22.81 44.11
N LEU A 62 -80.15 -22.02 45.07
CA LEU A 62 -79.32 -21.22 45.98
C LEU A 62 -78.45 -22.11 46.87
N ASP A 63 -79.01 -23.23 47.37
CA ASP A 63 -78.27 -24.25 48.15
C ASP A 63 -77.15 -24.91 47.31
N ALA A 64 -77.41 -25.18 46.02
CA ALA A 64 -76.39 -25.70 45.11
C ALA A 64 -75.31 -24.66 44.78
N LEU A 65 -75.68 -23.38 44.64
CA LEU A 65 -74.77 -22.28 44.39
C LEU A 65 -73.90 -21.95 45.61
N THR A 66 -74.46 -21.94 46.83
CA THR A 66 -73.67 -21.76 48.06
C THR A 66 -72.68 -22.89 48.22
N THR A 67 -73.09 -24.16 48.04
CA THR A 67 -72.17 -25.30 48.09
C THR A 67 -71.04 -25.16 47.06
N ARG A 68 -71.34 -24.63 45.87
CA ARG A 68 -70.33 -24.39 44.83
C ARG A 68 -69.41 -23.22 45.16
N LEU A 69 -69.93 -22.15 45.77
CA LEU A 69 -69.15 -21.01 46.25
C LEU A 69 -68.22 -21.44 47.38
N ASP A 70 -68.73 -22.18 48.37
CA ASP A 70 -67.94 -22.75 49.46
C ASP A 70 -66.81 -23.63 48.90
N GLY A 71 -67.12 -24.49 47.92
CA GLY A 71 -66.09 -25.31 47.25
C GLY A 71 -65.13 -24.53 46.34
N LEU A 72 -65.50 -23.34 45.85
CA LEU A 72 -64.58 -22.45 45.12
C LEU A 72 -63.69 -21.70 46.09
N ASP A 73 -64.22 -21.24 47.22
CA ASP A 73 -63.47 -20.58 48.28
C ASP A 73 -62.42 -21.55 48.84
N GLU A 74 -62.79 -22.80 49.13
CA GLU A 74 -61.84 -23.85 49.53
C GLU A 74 -60.73 -24.08 48.48
N ARG A 75 -61.07 -24.02 47.18
CA ARG A 75 -60.09 -24.17 46.09
C ARG A 75 -59.19 -22.95 45.94
N VAL A 76 -59.72 -21.74 46.10
CA VAL A 76 -58.95 -20.49 46.05
C VAL A 76 -58.00 -20.46 47.24
N ASP A 77 -58.47 -20.78 48.44
CA ASP A 77 -57.65 -20.89 49.64
C ASP A 77 -56.53 -21.92 49.47
N GLY A 78 -56.85 -23.08 48.86
CA GLY A 78 -55.87 -24.10 48.51
C GLY A 78 -54.80 -23.60 47.53
N VAL A 79 -55.20 -22.94 46.44
CA VAL A 79 -54.26 -22.39 45.45
C VAL A 79 -53.41 -21.26 46.05
N GLN A 80 -53.99 -20.40 46.87
CA GLN A 80 -53.26 -19.33 47.56
C GLN A 80 -52.20 -19.93 48.48
N SER A 81 -52.56 -20.94 49.27
CA SER A 81 -51.61 -21.66 50.13
C SER A 81 -50.48 -22.31 49.32
N ASP A 82 -50.80 -22.98 48.21
CA ASP A 82 -49.80 -23.61 47.32
C ASP A 82 -48.86 -22.58 46.69
N VAL A 83 -49.38 -21.42 46.28
CA VAL A 83 -48.59 -20.33 45.71
C VAL A 83 -47.68 -19.74 46.77
N ASP A 84 -48.18 -19.47 47.98
CA ASP A 84 -47.38 -18.93 49.08
C ASP A 84 -46.23 -19.88 49.46
N GLU A 85 -46.49 -21.19 49.50
CA GLU A 85 -45.46 -22.22 49.72
C GLU A 85 -44.40 -22.20 48.62
N LYS A 86 -44.82 -22.19 47.34
CA LYS A 86 -43.89 -22.16 46.19
C LYS A 86 -43.07 -20.89 46.13
N ILE A 87 -43.68 -19.73 46.43
CA ILE A 87 -42.96 -18.46 46.51
C ILE A 87 -41.94 -18.48 47.66
N GLY A 88 -42.29 -19.12 48.78
CA GLY A 88 -41.35 -19.40 49.87
C GLY A 88 -40.14 -20.21 49.39
N ASP A 89 -40.37 -21.35 48.73
CA ASP A 89 -39.29 -22.23 48.23
C ASP A 89 -38.41 -21.52 47.19
N VAL A 90 -38.99 -20.81 46.22
CA VAL A 90 -38.23 -20.04 45.22
C VAL A 90 -37.39 -18.95 45.90
N ARG A 91 -37.94 -18.24 46.89
CA ARG A 91 -37.20 -17.22 47.64
C ARG A 91 -36.01 -17.83 48.36
N ASP A 92 -36.21 -18.94 49.06
CA ASP A 92 -35.15 -19.64 49.77
C ASP A 92 -34.08 -20.15 48.79
N ARG A 93 -34.49 -20.67 47.64
CA ARG A 93 -33.58 -21.10 46.57
C ARG A 93 -32.75 -19.95 46.01
N VAL A 94 -33.37 -18.81 45.71
CA VAL A 94 -32.65 -17.63 45.18
C VAL A 94 -31.66 -17.10 46.21
N VAL A 95 -32.05 -17.04 47.49
CA VAL A 95 -31.14 -16.64 48.57
C VAL A 95 -29.98 -17.62 48.69
N GLN A 96 -30.24 -18.93 48.58
CA GLN A 96 -29.19 -19.95 48.57
C GLN A 96 -28.24 -19.75 47.38
N VAL A 97 -28.74 -19.66 46.15
CA VAL A 97 -27.93 -19.48 44.95
C VAL A 97 -27.11 -18.20 45.04
N LYS A 98 -27.70 -17.08 45.49
CA LYS A 98 -26.98 -15.83 45.71
C LYS A 98 -25.82 -16.03 46.68
N ARG A 99 -26.06 -16.65 47.84
CA ARG A 99 -25.01 -16.91 48.84
C ARG A 99 -23.91 -17.81 48.29
N GLU A 100 -24.27 -18.85 47.54
CA GLU A 100 -23.30 -19.74 46.90
C GLU A 100 -22.48 -19.02 45.82
N THR A 101 -23.11 -18.15 45.03
CA THR A 101 -22.44 -17.34 44.00
C THR A 101 -21.53 -16.29 44.64
N ASP A 102 -22.01 -15.54 45.63
CA ASP A 102 -21.22 -14.56 46.40
C ASP A 102 -20.01 -15.23 47.09
N ALA A 103 -20.16 -16.47 47.56
CA ALA A 103 -19.06 -17.24 48.15
C ALA A 103 -18.06 -17.74 47.11
N LYS A 104 -18.51 -18.08 45.89
CA LYS A 104 -17.64 -18.54 44.80
C LYS A 104 -16.87 -17.39 44.15
N ALA A 105 -17.49 -16.22 44.05
CA ALA A 105 -16.90 -15.03 43.46
C ALA A 105 -17.37 -13.81 44.25
N PRO A 106 -16.66 -13.45 45.34
CA PRO A 106 -16.90 -12.21 46.05
C PRO A 106 -16.88 -11.02 45.07
N LEU A 107 -17.67 -9.99 45.33
CA LEU A 107 -17.70 -8.77 44.49
C LEU A 107 -16.31 -8.12 44.37
N ASP A 108 -15.49 -8.27 45.40
CA ASP A 108 -14.11 -7.74 45.45
C ASP A 108 -13.06 -8.80 45.05
N HIS A 109 -13.47 -9.91 44.42
CA HIS A 109 -12.54 -10.89 43.90
C HIS A 109 -11.71 -10.24 42.78
N GLU A 110 -10.41 -10.12 43.01
CA GLU A 110 -9.50 -9.66 41.99
C GLU A 110 -8.81 -10.83 41.28
N HIS A 111 -8.41 -10.60 40.03
CA HIS A 111 -7.57 -11.52 39.25
C HIS A 111 -6.15 -10.95 39.14
N PRO A 112 -5.27 -11.18 40.13
CA PRO A 112 -3.90 -10.68 40.08
C PRO A 112 -3.10 -11.23 38.89
N GLU A 113 -3.37 -12.47 38.47
CA GLU A 113 -2.70 -13.12 37.34
C GLU A 113 -3.04 -12.41 36.02
N ILE A 114 -4.30 -12.02 35.82
CA ILE A 114 -4.71 -11.26 34.63
C ILE A 114 -4.10 -9.87 34.64
N ARG A 115 -4.11 -9.18 35.80
CA ARG A 115 -3.48 -7.85 35.94
C ARG A 115 -1.97 -7.92 35.64
N GLN A 116 -1.31 -8.96 36.14
CA GLN A 116 0.10 -9.20 35.85
C GLN A 116 0.32 -9.47 34.36
N ALA A 117 -0.47 -10.35 33.75
CA ALA A 117 -0.35 -10.65 32.32
C ALA A 117 -0.57 -9.40 31.44
N VAL A 118 -1.51 -8.53 31.81
CA VAL A 118 -1.74 -7.24 31.13
C VAL A 118 -0.55 -6.29 31.31
N ALA A 119 0.01 -6.19 32.52
CA ALA A 119 1.17 -5.36 32.78
C ALA A 119 2.41 -5.85 32.01
N GLU A 120 2.64 -7.17 31.98
CA GLU A 120 3.72 -7.79 31.20
C GLU A 120 3.53 -7.57 29.70
N ALA A 121 2.33 -7.81 29.17
CA ALA A 121 2.02 -7.56 27.76
C ALA A 121 2.18 -6.07 27.39
N SER A 122 1.82 -5.14 28.28
CA SER A 122 2.03 -3.71 28.05
C SER A 122 3.51 -3.35 27.99
N ALA A 123 4.32 -3.90 28.91
CA ALA A 123 5.76 -3.70 28.92
C ALA A 123 6.44 -4.30 27.68
N ASP A 124 5.97 -5.45 27.21
CA ASP A 124 6.44 -6.07 25.97
C ASP A 124 6.09 -5.22 24.76
N VAL A 125 4.88 -4.66 24.68
CA VAL A 125 4.48 -3.73 23.61
C VAL A 125 5.40 -2.49 23.60
N GLU A 126 5.61 -1.85 24.75
CA GLU A 126 6.51 -0.70 24.86
C GLU A 126 7.97 -1.05 24.49
N ALA A 127 8.42 -2.28 24.76
CA ALA A 127 9.72 -2.76 24.34
C ALA A 127 9.79 -3.00 22.81
N LEU A 128 8.73 -3.55 22.22
CA LEU A 128 8.63 -3.74 20.77
C LEU A 128 8.57 -2.41 20.03
N GLU A 129 7.79 -1.45 20.50
CA GLU A 129 7.70 -0.10 19.92
C GLU A 129 9.07 0.59 19.89
N ARG A 130 9.82 0.54 20.99
CA ARG A 130 11.19 1.06 21.03
C ARG A 130 12.14 0.36 20.07
N ARG A 131 11.99 -0.96 19.89
CA ARG A 131 12.79 -1.73 18.93
C ARG A 131 12.45 -1.36 17.49
N VAL A 132 11.17 -1.19 17.19
CA VAL A 132 10.71 -0.76 15.85
C VAL A 132 11.25 0.64 15.55
N GLU A 133 11.12 1.59 16.49
CA GLU A 133 11.65 2.94 16.32
C GLU A 133 13.16 2.94 16.07
N SER A 134 13.92 2.16 16.84
CA SER A 134 15.37 2.01 16.63
C SER A 134 15.69 1.42 15.25
N LEU A 135 15.00 0.37 14.83
CA LEU A 135 15.23 -0.27 13.53
C LEU A 135 14.86 0.66 12.38
N SER A 136 13.79 1.44 12.51
CA SER A 136 13.40 2.45 11.54
C SER A 136 14.46 3.54 11.41
N ALA A 137 14.97 4.06 12.53
CA ALA A 137 16.05 5.05 12.51
C ALA A 137 17.34 4.50 11.90
N ASP A 138 17.72 3.27 12.23
CA ASP A 138 18.90 2.60 11.67
C ASP A 138 18.73 2.41 10.15
N LEU A 139 17.56 1.96 9.70
CA LEU A 139 17.24 1.77 8.29
C LEU A 139 17.27 3.10 7.52
N ASP A 140 16.67 4.16 8.06
CA ASP A 140 16.67 5.48 7.44
C ASP A 140 18.10 6.01 7.28
N SER A 141 18.95 5.83 8.30
CA SER A 141 20.37 6.20 8.23
C SER A 141 21.12 5.39 7.17
N GLU A 142 20.93 4.07 7.13
CA GLU A 142 21.58 3.19 6.15
C GLU A 142 21.14 3.51 4.71
N LEU A 143 19.85 3.78 4.51
CA LEU A 143 19.31 4.17 3.21
C LEU A 143 19.85 5.53 2.76
N ALA A 144 19.94 6.51 3.66
CA ALA A 144 20.51 7.82 3.36
C ALA A 144 21.97 7.69 2.90
N GLU A 145 22.80 6.94 3.62
CA GLU A 145 24.21 6.70 3.27
C GLU A 145 24.35 5.99 1.92
N ARG A 146 23.50 4.99 1.65
CA ARG A 146 23.50 4.26 0.37
C ARG A 146 23.10 5.15 -0.80
N VAL A 147 22.10 6.02 -0.61
CA VAL A 147 21.66 6.96 -1.65
C VAL A 147 22.78 7.96 -1.94
N GLU A 148 23.39 8.57 -0.92
CA GLU A 148 24.50 9.51 -1.09
C GLU A 148 25.68 8.85 -1.82
N THR A 149 26.05 7.63 -1.42
CA THR A 149 27.09 6.84 -2.10
C THR A 149 26.73 6.54 -3.56
N ALA A 150 25.47 6.23 -3.84
CA ALA A 150 25.02 5.96 -5.20
C ALA A 150 25.09 7.22 -6.08
N GLU A 151 24.67 8.37 -5.54
CA GLU A 151 24.73 9.67 -6.22
C GLU A 151 26.18 10.08 -6.53
N GLU A 152 27.11 9.88 -5.59
CA GLU A 152 28.53 10.15 -5.81
C GLU A 152 29.11 9.27 -6.93
N ARG A 153 28.76 7.97 -6.92
CA ARG A 153 29.17 7.02 -7.97
C ARG A 153 28.59 7.38 -9.33
N LEU A 154 27.31 7.74 -9.39
CA LEU A 154 26.66 8.17 -10.64
C LEU A 154 27.29 9.45 -11.19
N THR A 155 27.60 10.42 -10.33
CA THR A 155 28.32 11.64 -10.71
C THR A 155 29.70 11.33 -11.27
N THR A 156 30.42 10.41 -10.63
CA THR A 156 31.73 9.95 -11.09
C THR A 156 31.64 9.26 -12.45
N LEU A 157 30.68 8.34 -12.62
CA LEU A 157 30.44 7.66 -13.88
C LEU A 157 30.08 8.64 -14.99
N ALA A 158 29.21 9.61 -14.73
CA ALA A 158 28.86 10.64 -15.70
C ALA A 158 30.10 11.41 -16.20
N ARG A 159 30.99 11.83 -15.28
CA ARG A 159 32.25 12.50 -15.65
C ARG A 159 33.16 11.60 -16.49
N VAL A 160 33.32 10.33 -16.11
CA VAL A 160 34.14 9.37 -16.86
C VAL A 160 33.56 9.12 -18.25
N THR A 161 32.25 9.01 -18.38
CA THR A 161 31.59 8.82 -19.68
C THR A 161 31.75 10.04 -20.58
N VAL A 162 31.64 11.26 -20.05
CA VAL A 162 31.89 12.49 -20.82
C VAL A 162 33.34 12.57 -21.26
N ASP A 163 34.30 12.34 -20.36
CA ASP A 163 35.74 12.36 -20.71
C ASP A 163 36.08 11.29 -21.76
N LEU A 164 35.52 10.08 -21.64
CA LEU A 164 35.71 9.04 -22.65
C LEU A 164 35.13 9.47 -24.00
N ARG A 165 33.94 10.04 -24.01
CA ARG A 165 33.30 10.55 -25.24
C ARG A 165 34.13 11.65 -25.89
N ASP A 166 34.73 12.55 -25.13
CA ASP A 166 35.59 13.60 -25.67
C ASP A 166 36.91 13.02 -26.20
N ARG A 167 37.49 12.03 -25.52
CA ARG A 167 38.69 11.33 -26.01
C ARG A 167 38.42 10.60 -27.32
N VAL A 168 37.28 9.93 -27.44
CA VAL A 168 36.87 9.26 -28.69
C VAL A 168 36.70 10.28 -29.81
N GLN A 169 35.97 11.38 -29.58
CA GLN A 169 35.81 12.43 -30.59
C GLN A 169 37.15 13.03 -31.04
N ARG A 170 38.08 13.29 -30.10
CA ARG A 170 39.42 13.77 -30.43
C ARG A 170 40.23 12.76 -31.25
N ALA A 171 40.15 11.47 -30.91
CA ALA A 171 40.81 10.42 -31.67
C ALA A 171 40.21 10.27 -33.08
N GLU A 172 38.88 10.33 -33.21
CA GLU A 172 38.20 10.29 -34.50
C GLU A 172 38.58 11.49 -35.38
N ALA A 173 38.64 12.69 -34.82
CA ALA A 173 39.07 13.90 -35.52
C ALA A 173 40.53 13.82 -36.00
N ALA A 174 41.44 13.31 -35.15
CA ALA A 174 42.84 13.10 -35.53
C ALA A 174 42.98 12.09 -36.68
N ILE A 175 42.27 10.96 -36.60
CA ILE A 175 42.28 9.95 -37.67
C ILE A 175 41.70 10.52 -38.97
N ALA A 176 40.66 11.35 -38.90
CA ALA A 176 40.10 12.01 -40.08
C ALA A 176 41.12 12.97 -40.72
N ALA A 177 41.78 13.81 -39.93
CA ALA A 177 42.80 14.73 -40.41
C ALA A 177 44.00 14.00 -41.06
N ASP A 178 44.44 12.88 -40.48
CA ASP A 178 45.51 12.05 -41.06
C ASP A 178 45.10 11.49 -42.42
N ARG A 179 43.87 10.96 -42.56
CA ARG A 179 43.37 10.44 -43.85
C ARG A 179 43.28 11.52 -44.92
N GLU A 180 42.81 12.70 -44.56
CA GLU A 180 42.73 13.84 -45.47
C GLU A 180 44.13 14.27 -45.95
N LEU A 181 45.11 14.28 -45.04
CA LEU A 181 46.50 14.53 -45.39
C LEU A 181 47.05 13.45 -46.34
N ASP A 182 46.82 12.17 -46.04
CA ASP A 182 47.25 11.05 -46.88
C ASP A 182 46.66 11.16 -48.30
N GLU A 183 45.36 11.47 -48.41
CA GLU A 183 44.69 11.67 -49.71
C GLU A 183 45.28 12.84 -50.50
N PHE A 184 45.55 13.96 -49.81
CA PHE A 184 46.19 15.13 -50.42
C PHE A 184 47.62 14.83 -50.90
N LEU A 185 48.44 14.20 -50.05
CA LEU A 185 49.82 13.84 -50.38
C LEU A 185 49.87 12.83 -51.52
N GLU A 186 48.97 11.85 -51.53
CA GLU A 186 48.84 10.87 -52.61
C GLU A 186 48.46 11.57 -53.94
N SER A 187 47.54 12.55 -53.91
CA SER A 187 47.22 13.39 -55.08
C SER A 187 48.44 14.19 -55.56
N ALA A 188 49.20 14.78 -54.64
CA ALA A 188 50.42 15.53 -54.96
C ALA A 188 51.51 14.64 -55.59
N HIS A 189 51.73 13.45 -55.01
CA HIS A 189 52.68 12.46 -55.52
C HIS A 189 52.31 11.98 -56.93
N ARG A 190 51.02 11.71 -57.19
CA ARG A 190 50.54 11.37 -58.55
C ARG A 190 50.81 12.46 -59.57
N ASN A 191 50.86 13.72 -59.16
CA ASN A 191 51.19 14.86 -60.00
C ASN A 191 52.69 15.23 -59.98
N GLY A 192 53.54 14.45 -59.30
CA GLY A 192 54.98 14.68 -59.21
C GLY A 192 55.38 15.91 -58.38
N VAL A 193 54.50 16.37 -57.49
CA VAL A 193 54.72 17.56 -56.67
C VAL A 193 55.23 17.16 -55.28
N SER A 194 56.40 17.66 -54.90
CA SER A 194 56.99 17.49 -53.55
C SER A 194 57.00 18.78 -52.72
N GLY A 195 56.69 19.91 -53.36
CA GLY A 195 56.57 21.22 -52.74
C GLY A 195 55.86 22.19 -53.69
N GLY A 196 55.18 23.18 -53.12
CA GLY A 196 54.40 24.15 -53.88
C GLY A 196 54.14 25.45 -53.12
N VAL A 197 53.64 26.44 -53.83
CA VAL A 197 53.28 27.74 -53.27
C VAL A 197 51.82 27.68 -52.81
N CYS A 198 51.54 28.09 -51.57
CA CYS A 198 50.17 28.18 -51.06
C CYS A 198 49.38 29.23 -51.84
N ALA A 199 48.19 28.88 -52.35
CA ALA A 199 47.34 29.81 -53.09
C ALA A 199 46.83 30.99 -52.25
N ASP A 200 46.71 30.82 -50.94
CA ASP A 200 46.13 31.80 -50.02
C ASP A 200 47.16 32.86 -49.56
N CYS A 201 48.31 32.43 -49.03
CA CYS A 201 49.32 33.34 -48.49
C CYS A 201 50.57 33.51 -49.36
N GLY A 202 50.75 32.69 -50.40
CA GLY A 202 51.89 32.77 -51.31
C GLY A 202 53.22 32.23 -50.77
N GLU A 203 53.24 31.65 -49.56
CA GLU A 203 54.46 31.08 -48.98
C GLU A 203 54.78 29.68 -49.53
N THR A 204 56.06 29.32 -49.57
CA THR A 204 56.50 28.00 -50.10
C THR A 204 56.35 26.93 -49.03
N VAL A 205 55.64 25.85 -49.35
CA VAL A 205 55.37 24.73 -48.44
C VAL A 205 56.02 23.45 -48.97
N HIS A 206 56.77 22.77 -48.11
CA HIS A 206 57.34 21.45 -48.39
C HIS A 206 56.39 20.36 -47.89
N LEU A 207 55.86 19.55 -48.81
CA LEU A 207 54.82 18.57 -48.49
C LEU A 207 55.30 17.48 -47.53
N GLY A 208 56.56 17.06 -47.63
CA GLY A 208 57.15 16.00 -46.79
C GLY A 208 57.35 16.37 -45.31
N LEU A 209 57.05 17.62 -44.90
CA LEU A 209 57.13 18.08 -43.50
C LEU A 209 55.75 18.38 -42.91
N LEU A 210 54.67 18.17 -43.66
CA LEU A 210 53.32 18.43 -43.19
C LEU A 210 52.89 17.35 -42.19
N SER A 211 52.32 17.80 -41.07
CA SER A 211 51.68 16.96 -40.06
C SER A 211 50.16 17.13 -40.03
N SER A 212 49.60 17.94 -40.93
CA SER A 212 48.17 18.16 -41.10
C SER A 212 47.90 18.67 -42.52
N PRO A 213 46.67 18.55 -43.06
CA PRO A 213 46.31 19.02 -44.41
C PRO A 213 46.11 20.54 -44.48
N THR A 214 46.97 21.30 -43.80
CA THR A 214 46.81 22.74 -43.57
C THR A 214 48.13 23.46 -43.80
N CYS A 215 48.07 24.68 -44.34
CA CYS A 215 49.26 25.50 -44.54
C CYS A 215 49.86 25.95 -43.18
N PRO A 216 51.14 25.68 -42.89
CA PRO A 216 51.77 26.04 -41.62
C PRO A 216 51.95 27.56 -41.42
N HIS A 217 51.74 28.37 -42.47
CA HIS A 217 51.94 29.82 -42.43
C HIS A 217 50.64 30.60 -42.19
N CYS A 218 49.53 30.21 -42.84
CA CYS A 218 48.24 30.90 -42.71
C CYS A 218 47.11 30.04 -42.13
N GLY A 219 47.30 28.74 -41.98
CA GLY A 219 46.25 27.84 -41.47
C GLY A 219 45.15 27.52 -42.49
N ALA A 220 45.30 27.88 -43.76
CA ALA A 220 44.36 27.50 -44.82
C ALA A 220 44.45 26.00 -45.13
N ARG A 221 43.29 25.33 -45.23
CA ARG A 221 43.19 23.89 -45.54
C ARG A 221 43.42 23.64 -47.03
N PHE A 222 44.23 22.64 -47.36
CA PHE A 222 44.49 22.27 -48.76
C PHE A 222 43.38 21.38 -49.31
N ASP A 223 42.91 21.69 -50.53
CA ASP A 223 41.90 20.90 -51.26
C ASP A 223 42.48 20.16 -52.48
N GLY A 224 43.67 20.56 -52.93
CA GLY A 224 44.22 20.05 -54.18
C GLY A 224 45.56 20.65 -54.58
N VAL A 225 46.06 20.18 -55.71
CA VAL A 225 47.35 20.59 -56.27
C VAL A 225 47.20 20.88 -57.75
N THR A 226 47.62 22.07 -58.16
CA THR A 226 47.73 22.45 -59.57
C THR A 226 49.19 22.29 -60.01
N PRO A 227 49.49 21.39 -60.97
CA PRO A 227 50.84 21.21 -61.48
C PRO A 227 51.31 22.44 -62.28
N PRO A 228 52.62 22.65 -62.42
CA PRO A 228 53.14 23.80 -63.14
C PRO A 228 52.85 23.72 -64.65
N GLY A 229 52.37 24.83 -65.24
CA GLY A 229 52.01 24.89 -66.67
C GLY A 229 53.18 25.10 -67.65
N TRP A 230 54.41 25.29 -67.18
CA TRP A 230 55.61 25.57 -67.99
C TRP A 230 56.86 24.93 -67.33
N PRO A 231 57.89 24.40 -68.05
CA PRO A 231 59.12 23.76 -67.57
C PRO A 231 59.93 24.42 -66.43
N PHE A 232 59.56 25.61 -65.95
CA PHE A 232 60.23 26.31 -64.85
C PHE A 232 59.26 26.83 -63.76
N GLY A 233 57.97 26.49 -63.83
CA GLY A 233 56.96 26.94 -62.86
C GLY A 233 56.96 26.12 -61.57
N SER A 234 56.61 26.76 -60.45
CA SER A 234 56.31 26.07 -59.18
C SER A 234 54.86 25.55 -59.19
N ALA A 235 54.64 24.37 -58.60
CA ALA A 235 53.28 23.89 -58.36
C ALA A 235 52.54 24.82 -57.39
N THR A 236 51.22 24.95 -57.54
CA THR A 236 50.36 25.73 -56.64
C THR A 236 49.50 24.78 -55.82
N LEU A 237 49.49 24.96 -54.49
CA LEU A 237 48.65 24.20 -53.57
C LEU A 237 47.33 24.96 -53.40
N THR A 238 46.22 24.39 -53.87
CA THR A 238 44.90 25.00 -53.75
C THR A 238 44.36 24.80 -52.34
N THR A 239 43.63 25.80 -51.86
CA THR A 239 43.06 25.83 -50.52
C THR A 239 41.58 26.16 -50.59
N ASP A 240 40.78 25.47 -49.78
CA ASP A 240 39.36 25.73 -49.69
C ASP A 240 39.14 27.18 -49.25
N ALA A 241 38.43 27.97 -50.04
CA ALA A 241 38.16 29.39 -49.75
C ALA A 241 37.22 29.63 -48.55
N ALA A 242 36.96 28.62 -47.72
CA ALA A 242 36.05 28.64 -46.58
C ALA A 242 36.82 28.67 -45.25
N SER A 243 37.65 29.69 -45.03
CA SER A 243 38.11 30.05 -43.67
C SER A 243 38.25 31.56 -43.50
N THR A 244 37.19 32.29 -43.84
CA THR A 244 36.94 33.64 -43.33
C THR A 244 35.53 33.66 -42.71
N ALA A 245 35.36 32.95 -41.60
CA ALA A 245 34.24 33.15 -40.70
C ALA A 245 34.85 33.57 -39.36
N GLU A 246 34.90 34.87 -39.14
CA GLU A 246 35.17 35.51 -37.87
C GLU A 246 34.18 34.94 -36.84
N ASP A 247 34.68 34.16 -35.88
CA ASP A 247 33.94 33.79 -34.67
C ASP A 247 33.66 35.07 -33.87
N ASP A 248 32.41 35.53 -33.88
CA ASP A 248 31.90 36.58 -33.00
C ASP A 248 31.42 35.93 -31.69
N PRO A 249 32.14 36.07 -30.56
CA PRO A 249 31.80 35.40 -29.32
C PRO A 249 30.84 36.26 -28.50
N THR A 250 29.59 36.45 -28.95
CA THR A 250 28.52 36.94 -28.05
C THR A 250 27.18 36.26 -28.33
N GLY A 251 26.86 35.21 -27.55
CA GLY A 251 25.55 34.59 -27.66
C GLY A 251 25.27 33.39 -26.74
N LEU A 252 25.73 33.39 -25.48
CA LEU A 252 25.23 32.44 -24.48
C LEU A 252 24.31 33.18 -23.50
N THR A 253 23.01 33.17 -23.79
CA THR A 253 21.96 33.36 -22.78
C THR A 253 21.36 32.01 -22.43
N ASN A 254 21.64 31.59 -21.20
CA ASN A 254 20.82 30.83 -20.27
C ASN A 254 20.08 29.56 -20.75
N PHE A 255 20.58 28.45 -20.22
CA PHE A 255 19.85 27.20 -19.99
C PHE A 255 18.99 27.39 -18.73
N ASP A 256 17.67 27.34 -18.87
CA ASP A 256 16.74 27.21 -17.73
C ASP A 256 16.68 25.73 -17.30
N VAL A 257 16.65 25.54 -15.98
CA VAL A 257 16.68 24.26 -15.23
C VAL A 257 15.34 23.52 -15.32
#